data_AF-A0A3S4KNN2-F1
#
_entry.id   AF-A0A3S4KNN2-F1
#
_cell.length_a   1.000
_cell.length_b   1.000
_cell.length_c   1.000
_cell.angle_alpha   90.00
_cell.angle_beta   90.00
_cell.angle_gamma   90.00
#
_symmetry.space_group_name_H-M   'P 1'
#
loop_
_entity.id
_entity.type
_entity.pdbx_description
1 polymer ?
#
loop_
_entity_poly.entity_id
_entity_poly.type
_entity_poly.pdbx_seq_one_letter_code
_entity_poly.pdbx_strand_id
1 'polypeptide(L)'
;MAFDRVAAETMSDGRQLPCGLKFVLNAALEPARNITPAHEFFHLYQYGYAVFKQKWYLEGMARWMENSFKAPEKNTRRLSPLPHCDSNFTRGYNAANYWASFAQAHFADVAIPAAAQRFRYSDGSPVLIAQEVKGGAMLAPFFNQLAQGSAAQSRQLNQANIRWSEAQQRSPQFNEAICQALAAAVAEKK
;
A
#
# COMPACT_ATOMS: atom_id res chain seq x y z
N MET A 1 -8.57 -17.22 -2.26
CA MET A 1 -7.92 -16.34 -1.26
C MET A 1 -6.53 -16.02 -1.78
N ALA A 2 -6.16 -14.74 -1.76
CA ALA A 2 -4.78 -14.31 -1.89
C ALA A 2 -4.41 -13.62 -0.56
N PHE A 3 -3.16 -13.82 -0.14
CA PHE A 3 -2.63 -13.24 1.10
C PHE A 3 -1.10 -13.11 0.98
N ASP A 4 -0.55 -12.05 1.56
CA ASP A 4 0.90 -11.90 1.73
C ASP A 4 1.35 -11.67 3.18
N ARG A 5 2.60 -12.10 3.46
CA ARG A 5 3.33 -11.74 4.68
C ARG A 5 4.84 -11.78 4.47
N VAL A 6 5.54 -10.97 5.26
CA VAL A 6 6.96 -11.19 5.58
C VAL A 6 7.03 -12.25 6.69
N ALA A 7 7.75 -13.34 6.44
CA ALA A 7 7.87 -14.43 7.40
C ALA A 7 9.22 -15.13 7.32
N ALA A 8 9.61 -15.78 8.42
CA ALA A 8 10.52 -16.91 8.33
C ALA A 8 9.74 -18.08 7.73
N GLU A 9 10.32 -18.76 6.75
CA GLU A 9 9.67 -19.89 6.07
C GLU A 9 10.58 -21.11 6.09
N THR A 10 9.96 -22.29 6.14
CA THR A 10 10.65 -23.56 5.93
C THR A 10 10.18 -24.13 4.60
N MET A 11 11.11 -24.29 3.68
CA MET A 11 10.87 -24.85 2.35
C MET A 11 10.55 -26.34 2.45
N SER A 12 9.95 -26.92 1.40
CA SER A 12 9.62 -28.35 1.36
C SER A 12 10.84 -29.27 1.44
N ASP A 13 12.04 -28.75 1.11
CA ASP A 13 13.33 -29.42 1.25
C ASP A 13 13.94 -29.29 2.67
N GLY A 14 13.20 -28.69 3.62
CA GLY A 14 13.64 -28.46 5.00
C GLY A 14 14.52 -27.24 5.20
N ARG A 15 14.88 -26.51 4.14
CA ARG A 15 15.70 -25.29 4.25
C ARG A 15 14.91 -24.17 4.93
N GLN A 16 15.53 -23.55 5.93
CA GLN A 16 14.98 -22.37 6.58
C GLN A 16 15.40 -21.11 5.82
N LEU A 17 14.40 -20.31 5.44
CA LEU A 17 14.57 -18.95 4.94
C LEU A 17 14.28 -17.99 6.10
N PRO A 18 15.31 -17.35 6.69
CA PRO A 18 15.13 -16.48 7.85
C PRO A 18 14.36 -15.20 7.51
N CYS A 19 14.31 -14.84 6.21
CA CYS A 19 13.48 -13.78 5.67
C CYS A 19 12.98 -14.23 4.29
N GLY A 20 11.68 -14.44 4.17
CA GLY A 20 11.02 -14.81 2.93
C GLY A 20 9.76 -13.99 2.72
N LEU A 21 9.48 -13.68 1.47
CA LEU A 21 8.19 -13.17 1.06
C LEU A 21 7.31 -14.34 0.64
N LYS A 22 6.15 -14.48 1.30
CA LYS A 22 5.17 -15.52 0.96
C LYS A 22 3.96 -14.92 0.28
N PHE A 23 3.71 -15.35 -0.95
CA PHE A 23 2.44 -15.19 -1.64
C PHE A 23 1.73 -16.52 -1.71
N VAL A 24 0.50 -16.58 -1.20
CA VAL A 24 -0.38 -17.72 -1.42
C VAL A 24 -1.48 -17.27 -2.34
N LEU A 25 -1.58 -17.90 -3.51
CA LEU A 25 -2.64 -17.66 -4.48
C LEU A 25 -3.46 -18.93 -4.62
N ASN A 26 -4.77 -18.84 -4.37
CA ASN A 26 -5.67 -19.94 -4.69
C ASN A 26 -5.86 -20.04 -6.21
N ALA A 27 -5.60 -21.22 -6.77
CA ALA A 27 -5.69 -21.49 -8.22
C ALA A 27 -7.09 -21.28 -8.82
N ALA A 28 -8.15 -21.29 -7.99
CA ALA A 28 -9.52 -20.99 -8.40
C ALA A 28 -9.85 -19.49 -8.45
N LEU A 29 -8.88 -18.60 -8.17
CA LEU A 29 -9.07 -17.17 -8.34
C LEU A 29 -9.10 -16.82 -9.83
N GLU A 30 -10.12 -16.06 -10.25
CA GLU A 30 -10.18 -15.42 -11.57
C GLU A 30 -9.68 -13.96 -11.41
N PRO A 31 -8.42 -13.63 -11.71
CA PRO A 31 -7.85 -12.32 -11.38
C PRO A 31 -8.51 -11.16 -12.11
N ALA A 32 -9.02 -11.41 -13.33
CA ALA A 32 -9.84 -10.46 -14.08
C ALA A 32 -11.12 -10.01 -13.34
N ARG A 33 -11.59 -10.82 -12.38
CA ARG A 33 -12.76 -10.55 -11.53
C ARG A 33 -12.40 -10.38 -10.06
N ASN A 34 -11.15 -10.65 -9.69
CA ASN A 34 -10.67 -10.63 -8.33
C ASN A 34 -9.29 -9.96 -8.26
N ILE A 35 -9.28 -8.69 -7.83
CA ILE A 35 -8.08 -7.84 -7.79
C ILE A 35 -7.21 -8.15 -6.56
N THR A 36 -7.59 -9.09 -5.68
CA THR A 36 -6.82 -9.43 -4.47
C THR A 36 -5.34 -9.72 -4.75
N PRO A 37 -4.91 -10.42 -5.82
CA PRO A 37 -3.47 -10.59 -6.08
C PRO A 37 -2.70 -9.26 -6.24
N ALA A 38 -3.30 -8.25 -6.88
CA ALA A 38 -2.70 -6.92 -7.01
C ALA A 38 -2.72 -6.15 -5.68
N HIS A 39 -3.74 -6.37 -4.85
CA HIS A 39 -3.84 -5.83 -3.49
C HIS A 39 -2.67 -6.32 -2.63
N GLU A 40 -2.51 -7.63 -2.55
CA GLU A 40 -1.41 -8.25 -1.78
C GLU A 40 -0.05 -7.84 -2.34
N PHE A 41 0.09 -7.74 -3.68
CA PHE A 41 1.34 -7.26 -4.28
C PHE A 41 1.70 -5.82 -3.85
N PHE A 42 0.70 -4.97 -3.63
CA PHE A 42 0.95 -3.61 -3.19
C PHE A 42 1.50 -3.53 -1.75
N HIS A 43 1.08 -4.45 -0.86
CA HIS A 43 1.60 -4.52 0.50
C HIS A 43 3.13 -4.71 0.55
N LEU A 44 3.72 -5.28 -0.49
CA LEU A 44 5.18 -5.46 -0.58
C LEU A 44 5.96 -4.18 -0.68
N TYR A 45 5.44 -3.21 -1.44
CA TYR A 45 6.02 -1.89 -1.46
C TYR A 45 5.91 -1.28 -0.08
N GLN A 46 4.75 -1.39 0.58
CA GLN A 46 4.56 -0.85 1.92
C GLN A 46 5.56 -1.45 2.93
N TYR A 47 5.72 -2.77 2.93
CA TYR A 47 6.68 -3.48 3.80
C TYR A 47 8.14 -3.19 3.45
N GLY A 48 8.45 -2.95 2.17
CA GLY A 48 9.80 -2.60 1.73
C GLY A 48 10.26 -1.23 2.24
N TYR A 49 9.33 -0.29 2.43
CA TYR A 49 9.65 1.06 2.88
C TYR A 49 9.56 1.21 4.40
N ALA A 50 8.59 0.59 5.09
CA ALA A 50 8.43 0.80 6.53
C ALA A 50 7.92 -0.42 7.28
N VAL A 51 8.23 -0.47 8.58
CA VAL A 51 7.78 -1.52 9.51
C VAL A 51 6.34 -1.35 9.99
N PHE A 52 5.65 -0.30 9.56
CA PHE A 52 4.30 0.06 10.02
C PHE A 52 3.23 -0.87 9.42
N LYS A 53 2.34 -1.42 10.25
CA LYS A 53 1.25 -2.33 9.85
C LYS A 53 -0.16 -1.89 10.29
N GLN A 54 -0.40 -0.60 10.33
CA GLN A 54 -1.66 0.03 10.69
C GLN A 54 -2.66 -0.25 9.57
N LYS A 55 -3.84 -0.80 9.92
CA LYS A 55 -4.82 -1.30 8.94
C LYS A 55 -5.28 -0.21 7.96
N TRP A 56 -5.51 1.01 8.44
CA TRP A 56 -5.95 2.11 7.59
C TRP A 56 -4.90 2.51 6.55
N TYR A 57 -3.62 2.32 6.86
CA TYR A 57 -2.50 2.54 5.95
C TYR A 57 -2.34 1.39 4.97
N LEU A 58 -2.18 0.16 5.44
CA LEU A 58 -1.98 -1.00 4.57
C LEU A 58 -3.18 -1.24 3.67
N GLU A 59 -4.29 -1.66 4.26
CA GLU A 59 -5.51 -2.06 3.56
C GLU A 59 -6.14 -0.88 2.81
N GLY A 60 -6.10 0.32 3.41
CA GLY A 60 -6.67 1.52 2.82
C GLY A 60 -5.94 1.94 1.54
N MET A 61 -4.60 1.97 1.55
CA MET A 61 -3.85 2.32 0.35
C MET A 61 -3.90 1.23 -0.70
N ALA A 62 -3.76 -0.04 -0.31
CA ALA A 62 -3.88 -1.14 -1.26
C ALA A 62 -5.24 -1.11 -1.95
N ARG A 63 -6.32 -0.88 -1.19
CA ARG A 63 -7.68 -0.70 -1.74
C ARG A 63 -7.83 0.54 -2.63
N TRP A 64 -7.14 1.64 -2.34
CA TRP A 64 -7.07 2.79 -3.24
C TRP A 64 -6.36 2.44 -4.56
N MET A 65 -5.23 1.73 -4.49
CA MET A 65 -4.45 1.35 -5.67
C MET A 65 -5.17 0.36 -6.59
N GLU A 66 -6.08 -0.46 -6.04
CA GLU A 66 -6.98 -1.30 -6.84
C GLU A 66 -7.80 -0.50 -7.88
N ASN A 67 -8.00 0.80 -7.68
CA ASN A 67 -8.71 1.65 -8.66
C ASN A 67 -8.01 1.67 -10.03
N SER A 68 -6.71 1.38 -10.09
CA SER A 68 -5.94 1.25 -11.33
C SER A 68 -6.35 0.02 -12.17
N PHE A 69 -6.94 -0.98 -11.50
CA PHE A 69 -7.40 -2.24 -12.06
C PHE A 69 -8.92 -2.25 -12.31
N LYS A 70 -9.61 -1.12 -12.04
CA LYS A 70 -11.06 -0.97 -12.18
C LYS A 70 -11.39 0.07 -13.23
N ALA A 71 -12.55 -0.09 -13.88
CA ALA A 71 -13.08 0.92 -14.78
C ALA A 71 -13.31 2.25 -14.01
N PRO A 72 -13.00 3.42 -14.61
CA PRO A 72 -13.08 4.73 -13.94
C PRO A 72 -14.44 5.04 -13.30
N GLU A 73 -15.53 4.54 -13.89
CA GLU A 73 -16.90 4.73 -13.41
C GLU A 73 -17.16 4.11 -12.03
N LYS A 74 -16.31 3.17 -11.61
CA LYS A 74 -16.37 2.52 -10.29
C LYS A 74 -15.42 3.15 -9.27
N ASN A 75 -14.69 4.20 -9.65
CA ASN A 75 -13.67 4.80 -8.81
C ASN A 75 -14.23 5.90 -7.91
N THR A 76 -13.62 6.01 -6.74
CA THR A 76 -14.09 6.67 -5.52
C THR A 76 -14.63 8.10 -5.71
N ARG A 77 -15.75 8.39 -5.03
CA ARG A 77 -16.38 9.72 -4.97
C ARG A 77 -15.48 10.70 -4.20
N ARG A 78 -15.25 11.90 -4.75
CA ARG A 78 -14.63 13.02 -4.02
C ARG A 78 -15.44 13.32 -2.76
N LEU A 79 -14.80 13.25 -1.59
CA LEU A 79 -15.36 13.75 -0.34
C LEU A 79 -14.91 15.20 -0.15
N SER A 80 -15.83 16.11 0.17
CA SER A 80 -15.48 17.46 0.63
C SER A 80 -16.26 17.80 1.90
N PRO A 81 -15.58 18.26 2.98
CA PRO A 81 -14.13 18.50 3.14
C PRO A 81 -13.29 17.22 3.36
N LEU A 82 -11.99 17.26 3.06
CA LEU A 82 -11.07 16.16 3.37
C LEU A 82 -10.93 16.04 4.89
N PRO A 83 -11.23 14.89 5.51
CA PRO A 83 -11.15 14.75 6.95
C PRO A 83 -9.68 14.72 7.41
N HIS A 84 -9.44 15.06 8.68
CA HIS A 84 -8.11 14.97 9.28
C HIS A 84 -7.55 13.54 9.21
N CYS A 85 -6.22 13.41 9.18
CA CYS A 85 -5.53 12.12 9.02
C CYS A 85 -5.94 11.11 10.12
N ASP A 86 -5.99 11.57 11.36
CA ASP A 86 -6.35 10.82 12.56
C ASP A 86 -7.75 10.19 12.53
N SER A 87 -8.70 10.80 11.81
CA SER A 87 -10.05 10.23 11.61
C SER A 87 -10.09 8.85 10.95
N ASN A 88 -8.95 8.37 10.43
CA ASN A 88 -8.82 7.07 9.79
C ASN A 88 -8.20 5.99 10.69
N PHE A 89 -7.70 6.30 11.89
CA PHE A 89 -6.91 5.35 12.69
C PHE A 89 -7.63 4.04 13.03
N THR A 90 -8.96 4.05 13.09
CA THR A 90 -9.80 2.87 13.36
C THR A 90 -10.27 2.15 12.10
N ARG A 91 -9.97 2.68 10.91
CA ARG A 91 -10.46 2.15 9.63
C ARG A 91 -9.54 1.06 9.07
N GLY A 92 -10.08 0.27 8.14
CA GLY A 92 -9.33 -0.64 7.26
C GLY A 92 -9.54 -0.23 5.80
N TYR A 93 -10.13 -1.10 4.98
CA TYR A 93 -10.46 -0.83 3.57
C TYR A 93 -11.22 0.49 3.33
N ASN A 94 -12.09 0.90 4.27
CA ASN A 94 -12.87 2.13 4.16
C ASN A 94 -12.02 3.42 4.23
N ALA A 95 -10.72 3.32 4.53
CA ALA A 95 -9.76 4.42 4.43
C ALA A 95 -9.34 4.71 2.97
N ALA A 96 -9.68 3.85 2.00
CA ALA A 96 -9.32 4.06 0.59
C ALA A 96 -9.78 5.41 0.03
N ASN A 97 -10.99 5.87 0.41
CA ASN A 97 -11.50 7.17 0.00
C ASN A 97 -10.67 8.33 0.54
N TYR A 98 -10.14 8.21 1.76
CA TYR A 98 -9.25 9.22 2.34
C TYR A 98 -7.95 9.30 1.54
N TRP A 99 -7.29 8.16 1.31
CA TRP A 99 -6.05 8.11 0.52
C TRP A 99 -6.23 8.66 -0.89
N ALA A 100 -7.30 8.25 -1.58
CA ALA A 100 -7.62 8.75 -2.91
C ALA A 100 -7.86 10.27 -2.93
N SER A 101 -8.59 10.78 -1.94
CA SER A 101 -8.94 12.20 -1.85
C SER A 101 -7.73 13.05 -1.46
N PHE A 102 -6.90 12.59 -0.51
CA PHE A 102 -5.68 13.25 -0.10
C PHE A 102 -4.68 13.31 -1.26
N ALA A 103 -4.44 12.18 -1.92
CA ALA A 103 -3.53 12.11 -3.07
C ALA A 103 -3.95 13.09 -4.17
N GLN A 104 -5.23 13.08 -4.56
CA GLN A 104 -5.76 13.98 -5.61
C GLN A 104 -5.79 15.45 -5.20
N ALA A 105 -5.90 15.76 -3.91
CA ALA A 105 -5.90 17.15 -3.43
C ALA A 105 -4.50 17.76 -3.45
N HIS A 106 -3.45 16.95 -3.25
CA HIS A 106 -2.10 17.45 -3.00
C HIS A 106 -1.08 17.09 -4.09
N PHE A 107 -1.30 16.04 -4.87
CA PHE A 107 -0.31 15.49 -5.80
C PHE A 107 -0.86 15.37 -7.22
N ALA A 108 0.05 15.43 -8.20
CA ALA A 108 -0.30 15.26 -9.60
C ALA A 108 -0.68 13.80 -9.92
N ASP A 109 -1.47 13.64 -10.98
CA ASP A 109 -1.75 12.35 -11.57
C ASP A 109 -0.49 11.79 -12.24
N VAL A 110 -0.35 10.46 -12.26
CA VAL A 110 0.78 9.77 -12.91
C VAL A 110 0.25 8.88 -14.02
N ALA A 111 0.67 9.15 -15.25
CA ALA A 111 0.32 8.31 -16.39
C ALA A 111 0.91 6.90 -16.24
N ILE A 112 0.11 5.88 -16.53
CA ILE A 112 0.58 4.50 -16.57
C ILE A 112 1.35 4.31 -17.88
N PRO A 113 2.61 3.83 -17.84
CA PRO A 113 3.42 3.66 -19.05
C PRO A 113 2.75 2.77 -20.09
N ALA A 114 2.88 3.13 -21.38
CA ALA A 114 2.29 2.36 -22.48
C ALA A 114 2.75 0.89 -22.51
N ALA A 115 3.95 0.59 -22.01
CA ALA A 115 4.41 -0.79 -21.86
C ALA A 115 3.58 -1.58 -20.85
N ALA A 116 3.19 -0.97 -19.72
CA ALA A 116 2.35 -1.60 -18.70
C ALA A 116 0.91 -1.80 -19.18
N GLN A 117 0.42 -0.92 -20.06
CA GLN A 117 -0.89 -1.03 -20.71
C GLN A 117 -1.03 -2.23 -21.66
N ARG A 118 0.07 -2.96 -21.96
CA ARG A 118 0.05 -4.13 -22.84
C ARG A 118 -0.20 -5.43 -22.10
N PHE A 119 -0.10 -5.45 -20.77
CA PHE A 119 -0.32 -6.68 -20.01
C PHE A 119 -1.78 -7.14 -20.10
N ARG A 120 -1.96 -8.43 -20.36
CA ARG A 120 -3.25 -9.11 -20.46
C ARG A 120 -3.28 -10.33 -19.55
N TYR A 121 -4.44 -10.63 -18.98
CA TYR A 121 -4.70 -11.93 -18.37
C TYR A 121 -4.79 -13.01 -19.46
N SER A 122 -4.79 -14.28 -19.06
CA SER A 122 -4.87 -15.42 -19.98
C SER A 122 -6.17 -15.46 -20.80
N ASP A 123 -7.23 -14.79 -20.34
CA ASP A 123 -8.49 -14.61 -21.06
C ASP A 123 -8.48 -13.43 -22.06
N GLY A 124 -7.34 -12.73 -22.17
CA GLY A 124 -7.16 -11.58 -23.06
C GLY A 124 -7.66 -10.25 -22.49
N SER A 125 -8.23 -10.22 -21.29
CA SER A 125 -8.64 -8.97 -20.64
C SER A 125 -7.44 -8.15 -20.14
N PRO A 126 -7.52 -6.80 -20.12
CA PRO A 126 -6.43 -5.95 -19.65
C PRO A 126 -6.17 -6.10 -18.14
N VAL A 127 -4.89 -6.14 -17.76
CA VAL A 127 -4.50 -6.15 -16.35
C VAL A 127 -4.71 -4.78 -15.71
N LEU A 128 -4.19 -3.72 -16.34
CA LEU A 128 -4.40 -2.33 -15.93
C LEU A 128 -5.49 -1.72 -16.81
N ILE A 129 -6.54 -1.19 -16.19
CA ILE A 129 -7.69 -0.60 -16.89
C ILE A 129 -7.58 0.92 -16.91
N ALA A 130 -7.08 1.52 -15.83
CA ALA A 130 -6.86 2.96 -15.77
C ALA A 130 -5.73 3.38 -16.70
N GLN A 131 -5.81 4.62 -17.21
CA GLN A 131 -4.72 5.23 -17.99
C GLN A 131 -3.71 5.97 -17.12
N GLU A 132 -4.12 6.34 -15.92
CA GLU A 132 -3.34 7.09 -14.95
C GLU A 132 -3.76 6.74 -13.53
N VAL A 133 -2.85 6.94 -12.59
CA VAL A 133 -3.11 6.86 -11.15
C VAL A 133 -3.38 8.26 -10.66
N LYS A 134 -4.65 8.52 -10.28
CA LYS A 134 -5.08 9.83 -9.78
C LYS A 134 -4.38 10.18 -8.46
N GLY A 135 -3.65 11.29 -8.42
CA GLY A 135 -2.77 11.68 -7.30
C GLY A 135 -1.54 10.77 -7.11
N GLY A 136 -1.20 9.94 -8.11
CA GLY A 136 -0.16 8.92 -8.03
C GLY A 136 1.24 9.45 -7.69
N ALA A 137 1.51 10.73 -7.94
CA ALA A 137 2.79 11.36 -7.60
C ALA A 137 3.04 11.41 -6.09
N MET A 138 2.04 11.11 -5.26
CA MET A 138 2.19 10.94 -3.81
C MET A 138 3.07 9.74 -3.42
N LEU A 139 3.02 8.64 -4.19
CA LEU A 139 3.52 7.34 -3.73
C LEU A 139 5.01 7.37 -3.37
N ALA A 140 5.86 7.84 -4.28
CA ALA A 140 7.31 7.87 -4.07
C ALA A 140 7.75 8.77 -2.90
N PRO A 141 7.38 10.06 -2.83
CA PRO A 141 7.79 10.91 -1.71
C PRO A 141 7.22 10.41 -0.38
N PHE A 142 5.95 9.97 -0.36
CA PHE A 142 5.36 9.44 0.86
C PHE A 142 6.07 8.16 1.36
N PHE A 143 6.39 7.22 0.47
CA PHE A 143 7.13 6.02 0.84
C PHE A 143 8.54 6.32 1.32
N ASN A 144 9.24 7.29 0.71
CA ASN A 144 10.53 7.76 1.21
C ASN A 144 10.43 8.36 2.62
N GLN A 145 9.40 9.17 2.88
CA GLN A 145 9.14 9.74 4.21
C GLN A 145 8.81 8.65 5.24
N LEU A 146 8.04 7.63 4.86
CA LEU A 146 7.78 6.48 5.72
C LEU A 146 9.06 5.72 6.06
N ALA A 147 9.97 5.52 5.10
CA ALA A 147 11.25 4.84 5.36
C ALA A 147 12.12 5.63 6.34
N GLN A 148 12.21 6.95 6.18
CA GLN A 148 12.92 7.82 7.11
C GLN A 148 12.30 7.77 8.51
N GLY A 149 10.97 7.88 8.60
CA GLY A 149 10.22 7.81 9.84
C GLY A 149 10.39 6.45 10.54
N SER A 150 10.28 5.35 9.80
CA SER A 150 10.50 3.98 10.29
C SER A 150 11.90 3.80 10.87
N ALA A 151 12.93 4.28 10.17
CA ALA A 151 14.30 4.22 10.65
C ALA A 151 14.52 5.09 11.89
N ALA A 152 13.89 6.27 11.97
CA ALA A 152 13.96 7.15 13.14
C ALA A 152 13.31 6.51 14.38
N GLN A 153 12.11 5.94 14.23
CA GLN A 153 11.42 5.22 15.31
C GLN A 153 12.24 4.01 15.78
N SER A 154 12.83 3.26 14.86
CA SER A 154 13.72 2.14 15.18
C SER A 154 14.93 2.56 16.01
N ARG A 155 15.56 3.70 15.69
CA ARG A 155 16.65 4.26 16.50
C ARG A 155 16.18 4.65 17.90
N GLN A 156 15.01 5.28 18.03
CA GLN A 156 14.44 5.67 19.33
C GLN A 156 14.15 4.47 20.22
N LEU A 157 13.75 3.33 19.63
CA LEU A 157 13.47 2.08 20.34
C LEU A 157 14.72 1.20 20.55
N ASN A 158 15.90 1.66 20.11
CA ASN A 158 17.14 0.87 20.07
C ASN A 158 16.94 -0.53 19.44
N GLN A 159 16.17 -0.59 18.36
CA GLN A 159 15.79 -1.82 17.68
C GLN A 159 16.10 -1.73 16.19
N ALA A 160 16.65 -2.80 15.60
CA ALA A 160 16.88 -2.82 14.16
C ALA A 160 15.55 -2.69 13.39
N ASN A 161 15.54 -1.89 12.31
CA ASN A 161 14.36 -1.57 11.48
C ASN A 161 13.82 -2.75 10.65
N ILE A 162 14.23 -3.98 10.98
CA ILE A 162 13.80 -5.23 10.37
C ILE A 162 13.38 -6.27 11.42
N ARG A 163 13.51 -5.95 12.72
CA ARG A 163 13.32 -6.89 13.84
C ARG A 163 12.13 -6.54 14.72
N TRP A 164 11.19 -5.76 14.19
CA TRP A 164 9.97 -5.45 14.92
C TRP A 164 9.08 -6.68 14.98
N SER A 165 8.58 -7.01 16.17
CA SER A 165 7.52 -8.01 16.31
C SER A 165 6.24 -7.50 15.63
N GLU A 166 5.37 -8.41 15.19
CA GLU A 166 4.12 -8.00 14.55
C GLU A 166 3.25 -7.13 15.48
N ALA A 167 3.27 -7.40 16.79
CA ALA A 167 2.60 -6.57 17.78
C ALA A 167 3.14 -5.13 17.81
N GLN A 168 4.46 -4.95 17.72
CA GLN A 168 5.07 -3.61 17.60
C GLN A 168 4.67 -2.94 16.28
N GLN A 169 4.79 -3.64 15.16
CA GLN A 169 4.44 -3.12 13.83
C GLN A 169 2.98 -2.62 13.76
N ARG A 170 2.06 -3.31 14.46
CA ARG A 170 0.64 -2.96 14.54
C ARG A 170 0.28 -1.96 15.65
N SER A 171 1.25 -1.52 16.45
CA SER A 171 0.97 -0.64 17.59
C SER A 171 0.35 0.69 17.15
N PRO A 172 -0.78 1.13 17.73
CA PRO A 172 -1.43 2.40 17.39
C PRO A 172 -0.56 3.64 17.60
N GLN A 173 0.48 3.56 18.44
CA GLN A 173 1.37 4.68 18.74
C GLN A 173 2.10 5.22 17.49
N PHE A 174 2.24 4.41 16.43
CA PHE A 174 2.90 4.82 15.19
C PHE A 174 1.94 5.40 14.14
N ASN A 175 0.64 5.48 14.43
CA ASN A 175 -0.33 6.15 13.56
C ASN A 175 0.09 7.59 13.23
N GLU A 176 0.55 8.32 14.26
CA GLU A 176 0.97 9.71 14.10
C GLU A 176 2.22 9.84 13.20
N ALA A 177 3.12 8.86 13.26
CA ALA A 177 4.31 8.84 12.40
C ALA A 177 3.94 8.76 10.91
N ILE A 178 2.85 8.05 10.58
CA ILE A 178 2.31 7.96 9.22
C ILE A 178 1.71 9.30 8.79
N CYS A 179 0.97 10.00 9.67
CA CYS A 179 0.43 11.33 9.38
C CYS A 179 1.54 12.38 9.20
N GLN A 180 2.60 12.30 10.01
CA GLN A 180 3.78 13.15 9.87
C GLN A 180 4.50 12.90 8.53
N ALA A 181 4.64 11.64 8.11
CA ALA A 181 5.21 11.31 6.81
C ALA A 181 4.37 11.85 5.63
N LEU A 182 3.04 11.82 5.75
CA LEU A 182 2.14 12.47 4.78
C LEU A 182 2.35 13.98 4.71
N ALA A 183 2.39 14.66 5.85
CA ALA A 183 2.61 16.10 5.91
C ALA A 183 3.98 16.50 5.33
N ALA A 184 5.03 15.73 5.64
CA ALA A 184 6.36 15.94 5.10
C ALA A 184 6.40 15.74 3.58
N ALA A 185 5.74 14.71 3.05
CA ALA A 185 5.68 14.46 1.60
C ALA A 185 4.98 15.62 0.84
N VAL A 186 4.01 16.28 1.47
CA VAL A 186 3.38 17.49 0.91
C VAL A 186 4.34 18.68 0.97
N ALA A 187 5.12 18.82 2.04
CA ALA A 187 6.09 19.89 2.19
C ALA A 187 7.24 19.81 1.17
N GLU A 188 7.72 18.62 0.84
CA GLU A 188 8.78 18.38 -0.17
C GLU A 188 8.38 18.75 -1.60
N LYS A 189 7.08 18.97 -1.86
CA LYS A 189 6.59 19.44 -3.16
C LYS A 189 6.92 20.92 -3.42
N LYS A 190 7.07 21.71 -2.36
CA LYS A 190 7.27 23.17 -2.43
C LYS A 190 8.74 23.49 -2.66
#